data_AF-A0AAV6GV22-F1
#
_entry.id   AF-A0AAV6GV22-F1
#
_cell.length_a   1.000
_cell.length_b   1.000
_cell.length_c   1.000
_cell.angle_alpha   90.00
_cell.angle_beta   90.00
_cell.angle_gamma   90.00
#
_symmetry.space_group_name_H-M   'P 1'
#
loop_
_entity.id
_entity.type
_entity.pdbx_description
1 polymer ?
#
loop_
_entity_poly.entity_id
_entity_poly.type
_entity_poly.pdbx_seq_one_letter_code
_entity_poly.pdbx_strand_id
1 'polypeptide(L)'
;MELALGYMVLNVTPSRSMNAFINTGLRHRNAAVRKTTAQFLERLAEVMGASRVLSGKKDLTDRFIHSISCLAIDSAQEVRTHARNTLAFLASHPNLIKMVDRFAPQRDQVTVKDLINKCQKRNLH
;
A
#
# COMPACT_ATOMS: atom_id res chain seq x y z
N MET A 1 16.09 5.17 -13.73
CA MET A 1 14.90 5.55 -12.94
C MET A 1 14.99 5.16 -11.46
N GLU A 2 15.78 4.16 -11.06
CA GLU A 2 15.90 3.73 -9.64
C GLU A 2 16.53 4.78 -8.70
N LEU A 3 17.48 5.59 -9.18
CA LEU A 3 18.21 6.55 -8.34
C LEU A 3 17.35 7.73 -7.86
N ALA A 4 16.34 8.15 -8.63
CA ALA A 4 15.43 9.22 -8.23
C ALA A 4 14.48 8.79 -7.09
N LEU A 5 14.16 7.49 -7.03
CA LEU A 5 13.24 6.93 -6.04
C LEU A 5 13.84 6.97 -4.62
N GLY A 6 15.13 6.62 -4.49
CA GLY A 6 15.84 6.67 -3.21
C GLY A 6 16.03 8.09 -2.67
N TYR A 7 16.32 9.04 -3.56
CA TYR A 7 16.49 10.45 -3.18
C TYR A 7 15.18 11.11 -2.74
N MET A 8 14.03 10.76 -3.34
CA MET A 8 12.73 11.31 -2.94
C MET A 8 12.27 10.83 -1.56
N VAL A 9 12.58 9.58 -1.17
CA VAL A 9 12.25 9.06 0.17
C VAL A 9 13.09 9.74 1.27
N LEU A 10 14.29 10.22 0.92
CA LEU A 10 15.23 10.86 1.85
C LEU A 10 15.14 12.40 1.88
N ASN A 11 14.80 13.06 0.76
CA ASN A 11 14.93 14.52 0.61
C ASN A 11 13.63 15.28 0.26
N VAL A 12 12.55 14.60 -0.15
CA VAL A 12 11.23 15.21 -0.39
C VAL A 12 10.27 14.60 0.62
N THR A 13 9.66 15.40 1.49
CA THR A 13 8.73 14.89 2.52
C THR A 13 7.86 13.75 1.96
N PRO A 14 7.97 12.49 2.46
CA PRO A 14 7.36 11.30 1.82
C PRO A 14 5.87 11.45 1.51
N SER A 15 5.20 12.34 2.24
CA SER A 15 3.81 12.78 2.03
C SER A 15 3.54 13.47 0.68
N ARG A 16 4.45 14.30 0.15
CA ARG A 16 4.25 15.07 -1.10
C ARG A 16 4.40 14.18 -2.34
N SER A 17 5.43 13.33 -2.37
CA SER A 17 5.61 12.36 -3.45
C SER A 17 4.48 11.34 -3.47
N MET A 18 4.08 10.84 -2.29
CA MET A 18 2.90 9.97 -2.16
C MET A 18 1.62 10.63 -2.70
N ASN A 19 1.38 11.91 -2.42
CA ASN A 19 0.21 12.63 -2.95
C ASN A 19 0.21 12.74 -4.48
N ALA A 20 1.36 13.00 -5.10
CA ALA A 20 1.46 13.09 -6.56
C ALA A 20 1.15 11.75 -7.23
N PHE A 21 1.73 10.65 -6.71
CA PHE A 21 1.55 9.31 -7.26
C PHE A 21 0.17 8.71 -7.02
N ILE A 22 -0.45 8.91 -5.85
CA ILE A 22 -1.79 8.39 -5.58
C ILE A 22 -2.83 9.09 -6.47
N ASN A 23 -2.71 10.42 -6.64
CA ASN A 23 -3.67 11.19 -7.43
C ASN A 23 -3.59 10.91 -8.93
N THR A 24 -2.42 10.61 -9.50
CA THR A 24 -2.27 10.28 -10.93
C THR A 24 -2.24 8.79 -11.24
N GLY A 25 -1.69 7.97 -10.35
CA GLY A 25 -1.35 6.57 -10.61
C GLY A 25 -2.42 5.56 -10.22
N LEU A 26 -3.19 5.80 -9.16
CA LEU A 26 -4.11 4.79 -8.62
C LEU A 26 -5.26 4.40 -9.57
N ARG A 27 -5.77 5.38 -10.33
CA ARG A 27 -6.90 5.19 -11.27
C ARG A 27 -6.47 5.34 -12.74
N HIS A 28 -5.16 5.29 -13.00
CA HIS A 28 -4.63 5.47 -14.34
C HIS A 28 -5.09 4.32 -15.25
N ARG A 29 -5.42 4.62 -16.52
CA ARG A 29 -5.88 3.58 -17.48
C ARG A 29 -4.79 2.54 -17.78
N ASN A 30 -3.53 2.98 -17.81
CA ASN A 30 -2.38 2.11 -18.04
C ASN A 30 -2.00 1.31 -16.78
N ALA A 31 -2.05 -0.02 -16.88
CA ALA A 31 -1.69 -0.95 -15.80
C ALA A 31 -0.22 -0.82 -15.34
N ALA A 32 0.70 -0.49 -16.25
CA ALA A 32 2.11 -0.28 -15.89
C ALA A 32 2.29 0.89 -14.91
N VAL A 33 1.53 1.97 -15.06
CA VAL A 33 1.57 3.12 -14.15
C VAL A 33 1.02 2.73 -12.77
N ARG A 34 -0.06 1.94 -12.73
CA ARG A 34 -0.64 1.42 -11.48
C ARG A 34 0.34 0.47 -10.79
N LYS A 35 1.05 -0.36 -11.55
CA LYS A 35 2.11 -1.25 -11.05
C LYS A 35 3.25 -0.47 -10.43
N THR A 36 3.77 0.56 -11.12
CA THR A 36 4.81 1.44 -10.57
C THR A 36 4.36 2.10 -9.26
N THR A 37 3.08 2.48 -9.18
CA THR A 37 2.50 3.01 -7.94
C THR A 37 2.50 1.97 -6.82
N ALA A 38 2.11 0.72 -7.12
CA ALA A 38 2.13 -0.38 -6.15
C ALA A 38 3.56 -0.70 -5.67
N GLN A 39 4.53 -0.76 -6.58
CA GLN A 39 5.95 -0.97 -6.27
C GLN A 39 6.52 0.14 -5.38
N PHE A 40 6.15 1.39 -5.66
CA PHE A 40 6.56 2.52 -4.83
C PHE A 40 6.03 2.40 -3.40
N LEU A 41 4.76 2.04 -3.23
CA LEU A 41 4.15 1.87 -1.91
C LEU A 41 4.72 0.65 -1.16
N GLU A 42 5.01 -0.44 -1.85
CA GLU A 42 5.72 -1.60 -1.31
C GLU A 42 7.09 -1.18 -0.74
N ARG A 43 7.91 -0.50 -1.57
CA ARG A 43 9.22 -0.02 -1.15
C ARG A 43 9.15 0.99 0.00
N LEU A 44 8.14 1.86 -0.01
CA LEU A 44 7.94 2.81 1.07
C LEU A 44 7.62 2.09 2.40
N ALA A 45 6.81 1.03 2.36
CA ALA A 45 6.50 0.25 3.54
C ALA A 45 7.73 -0.45 4.12
N GLU A 46 8.57 -1.03 3.25
CA GLU A 46 9.85 -1.63 3.65
C GLU A 46 10.77 -0.62 4.32
N VAL A 47 10.95 0.56 3.73
CA VAL A 47 11.87 1.59 4.25
C VAL A 47 11.36 2.23 5.54
N MET A 48 10.05 2.49 5.63
CA MET A 48 9.47 3.13 6.81
C MET A 48 9.21 2.16 7.96
N GLY A 49 9.02 0.88 7.66
CA GLY A 49 8.59 -0.15 8.60
C GLY A 49 7.09 -0.08 8.93
N ALA A 50 6.53 -1.24 9.27
CA ALA A 50 5.10 -1.41 9.53
C ALA A 50 4.57 -0.45 10.60
N SER A 51 5.28 -0.27 11.72
CA SER A 51 4.84 0.57 12.84
C SER A 51 4.70 2.05 12.46
N ARG A 52 5.56 2.55 11.56
CA ARG A 52 5.51 3.96 11.12
C ARG A 52 4.38 4.17 10.13
N VAL A 53 4.21 3.25 9.18
CA VAL A 53 3.12 3.28 8.20
C VAL A 53 1.77 3.18 8.89
N LEU A 54 1.66 2.32 9.91
CA LEU A 54 0.42 2.05 10.67
C LEU A 54 0.30 2.87 11.97
N SER A 55 1.06 3.96 12.08
CA SER A 55 1.07 4.84 13.27
C SER A 55 -0.24 5.61 13.46
N GLY A 56 -1.12 5.64 12.45
CA GLY A 56 -2.41 6.34 12.51
C GLY A 56 -2.29 7.85 12.29
N LYS A 57 -1.13 8.34 11.82
CA LYS A 57 -0.97 9.74 11.39
C LYS A 57 -1.92 10.00 10.21
N LYS A 58 -2.90 10.88 10.46
CA LYS A 58 -4.13 11.06 9.68
C LYS A 58 -3.95 11.24 8.17
N ASP A 59 -2.79 11.70 7.71
CA ASP A 59 -2.55 11.94 6.29
C ASP A 59 -1.74 10.85 5.59
N LEU A 60 -0.71 10.32 6.26
CA LEU A 60 0.17 9.32 5.67
C LEU A 60 -0.51 7.94 5.71
N THR A 61 -0.98 7.54 6.88
CA THR A 61 -1.57 6.21 7.09
C THR A 61 -2.86 6.08 6.29
N ASP A 62 -3.69 7.13 6.25
CA ASP A 62 -4.94 7.13 5.50
C ASP A 62 -4.71 6.85 4.02
N ARG A 63 -3.93 7.71 3.36
CA ARG A 63 -3.66 7.59 1.93
C ARG A 63 -2.94 6.31 1.56
N PHE A 64 -1.99 5.88 2.39
CA PHE A 64 -1.29 4.63 2.17
C PHE A 64 -2.27 3.45 2.18
N ILE A 65 -3.08 3.34 3.22
CA ILE A 65 -4.00 2.21 3.41
C ILE A 65 -5.08 2.21 2.34
N HIS A 66 -5.69 3.38 2.09
CA HIS A 66 -6.63 3.54 0.99
C HIS A 66 -6.07 3.02 -0.33
N SER A 67 -4.83 3.40 -0.64
CA SER A 67 -4.21 3.09 -1.92
C SER A 67 -3.84 1.62 -2.07
N ILE A 68 -3.20 1.04 -1.05
CA ILE A 68 -2.85 -0.39 -1.06
C ILE A 68 -4.12 -1.25 -1.10
N SER A 69 -5.18 -0.86 -0.39
CA SER A 69 -6.48 -1.56 -0.44
C SER A 69 -7.08 -1.57 -1.84
N CYS A 70 -7.05 -0.44 -2.55
CA CYS A 70 -7.54 -0.39 -3.93
C CYS A 70 -6.67 -1.23 -4.88
N LEU A 71 -5.35 -1.14 -4.76
CA LEU A 71 -4.41 -1.85 -5.65
C LEU A 71 -4.40 -3.38 -5.41
N ALA A 72 -4.71 -3.84 -4.19
CA ALA A 72 -4.77 -5.27 -3.86
C ALA A 72 -5.89 -6.03 -4.60
N ILE A 73 -6.90 -5.31 -5.06
CA ILE A 73 -8.04 -5.81 -5.84
C ILE A 73 -8.06 -5.25 -7.28
N ASP A 74 -6.95 -4.66 -7.74
CA ASP A 74 -6.82 -4.12 -9.10
C ASP A 74 -7.15 -5.16 -10.17
N SER A 75 -7.60 -4.75 -11.36
CA SER A 75 -7.90 -5.69 -12.46
C SER A 75 -6.66 -6.41 -13.01
N ALA A 76 -5.48 -5.80 -12.95
CA ALA A 76 -4.22 -6.37 -13.42
C ALA A 76 -3.51 -7.19 -12.34
N GLN A 77 -3.18 -8.46 -12.64
CA GLN A 77 -2.55 -9.38 -11.69
C GLN A 77 -1.21 -8.84 -11.15
N GLU A 78 -0.39 -8.24 -12.00
CA GLU A 78 0.92 -7.71 -11.59
C GLU A 78 0.82 -6.56 -10.58
N VAL A 79 -0.23 -5.74 -10.66
CA VAL A 79 -0.51 -4.67 -9.69
C VAL A 79 -0.91 -5.28 -8.36
N ARG A 80 -1.83 -6.27 -8.40
CA ARG A 80 -2.29 -6.99 -7.21
C ARG A 80 -1.15 -7.66 -6.47
N THR A 81 -0.18 -8.25 -7.16
CA THR A 81 0.95 -8.95 -6.55
C THR A 81 1.73 -8.02 -5.60
N HIS A 82 2.18 -6.86 -6.07
CA HIS A 82 2.93 -5.89 -5.25
C HIS A 82 2.12 -5.36 -4.06
N ALA A 83 0.84 -5.03 -4.27
CA ALA A 83 -0.02 -4.57 -3.20
C ALA A 83 -0.31 -5.66 -2.14
N ARG A 84 -0.46 -6.92 -2.56
CA ARG A 84 -0.66 -8.06 -1.65
C ARG A 84 0.61 -8.43 -0.89
N ASN A 85 1.78 -8.31 -1.50
CA ASN A 85 3.06 -8.43 -0.80
C ASN A 85 3.17 -7.39 0.31
N THR A 86 2.79 -6.14 0.01
CA THR A 86 2.74 -5.07 0.99
C THR A 86 1.78 -5.39 2.14
N LEU A 87 0.56 -5.88 1.84
CA LEU A 87 -0.38 -6.32 2.88
C LEU A 87 0.17 -7.48 3.71
N ALA A 88 0.86 -8.44 3.09
CA ALA A 88 1.49 -9.56 3.77
C ALA A 88 2.61 -9.09 4.72
N PHE A 89 3.45 -8.16 4.27
CA PHE A 89 4.49 -7.52 5.09
C PHE A 89 3.89 -6.83 6.33
N LEU A 90 2.72 -6.19 6.17
CA LEU A 90 2.04 -5.50 7.26
C LEU A 90 1.19 -6.43 8.15
N ALA A 91 0.94 -7.67 7.72
CA ALA A 91 -0.09 -8.53 8.30
C ALA A 91 0.17 -8.94 9.75
N SER A 92 1.43 -8.91 10.21
CA SER A 92 1.79 -9.21 11.60
C SER A 92 1.50 -8.04 12.55
N HIS A 93 1.25 -6.83 12.02
CA HIS A 93 1.09 -5.65 12.84
C HIS A 93 -0.36 -5.52 13.36
N PRO A 94 -0.60 -5.39 14.68
CA PRO A 94 -1.94 -5.45 15.28
C PRO A 94 -2.88 -4.33 14.79
N ASN A 95 -2.32 -3.17 14.42
CA ASN A 95 -3.11 -2.05 13.91
C ASN A 95 -3.61 -2.21 12.47
N LEU A 96 -3.12 -3.18 11.68
CA LEU A 96 -3.44 -3.24 10.24
C LEU A 96 -4.95 -3.29 9.99
N ILE A 97 -5.66 -4.21 10.67
CA ILE A 97 -7.11 -4.38 10.51
C ILE A 97 -7.85 -3.09 10.88
N LYS A 98 -7.47 -2.45 12.00
CA LYS A 98 -8.04 -1.17 12.44
C LYS A 98 -7.81 -0.07 11.41
N MET A 99 -6.65 -0.03 10.75
CA MET A 99 -6.38 0.96 9.71
C MET A 99 -7.18 0.69 8.44
N VAL A 100 -7.34 -0.57 8.04
CA VAL A 100 -8.19 -0.97 6.91
C VAL A 100 -9.64 -0.56 7.16
N ASP A 101 -10.18 -0.82 8.35
CA ASP A 101 -11.53 -0.39 8.73
C ASP A 101 -11.74 1.12 8.64
N ARG A 102 -10.69 1.87 8.94
CA ARG A 102 -10.76 3.33 8.99
C ARG A 102 -10.59 4.00 7.63
N PHE A 103 -9.76 3.44 6.75
CA PHE A 103 -9.23 4.16 5.59
C PHE A 103 -9.42 3.44 4.25
N ALA A 104 -9.67 2.13 4.24
CA ALA A 104 -9.99 1.43 3.00
C ALA A 104 -11.42 1.76 2.54
N PRO A 105 -11.69 1.78 1.22
CA PRO A 105 -13.05 1.94 0.71
C PRO A 105 -14.00 0.89 1.32
N GLN A 106 -15.15 1.32 1.85
CA GLN A 106 -16.06 0.44 2.60
C GLN A 106 -16.45 -0.83 1.83
N ARG A 107 -16.73 -0.71 0.52
CA ARG A 107 -17.05 -1.84 -0.37
C ARG A 107 -15.92 -2.87 -0.51
N ASP A 108 -14.68 -2.47 -0.27
CA ASP A 108 -13.47 -3.27 -0.50
C ASP A 108 -12.92 -3.84 0.82
N GLN A 109 -13.38 -3.36 1.98
CA GLN A 109 -12.87 -3.74 3.30
C GLN A 109 -12.91 -5.24 3.58
N VAL A 110 -14.05 -5.89 3.30
CA VAL A 110 -14.21 -7.33 3.53
C VAL A 110 -13.20 -8.11 2.69
N THR A 111 -13.12 -7.83 1.40
CA THR A 111 -12.19 -8.50 0.48
C THR A 111 -10.74 -8.27 0.89
N VAL A 112 -10.36 -7.06 1.29
CA VAL A 112 -9.00 -6.76 1.74
C VAL A 112 -8.64 -7.52 3.01
N LYS A 113 -9.56 -7.62 3.98
CA LYS A 113 -9.36 -8.42 5.20
C LYS A 113 -9.20 -9.91 4.89
N ASP A 114 -9.99 -10.44 3.96
CA ASP A 114 -9.84 -11.83 3.51
C ASP A 114 -8.48 -12.08 2.86
N LEU A 115 -7.97 -11.11 2.09
CA LEU A 115 -6.62 -11.20 1.52
C LEU A 115 -5.55 -11.21 2.62
N ILE A 116 -5.67 -10.35 3.63
CA ILE A 116 -4.74 -10.33 4.77
C ILE A 116 -4.75 -11.68 5.51
N ASN A 117 -5.94 -12.22 5.79
CA ASN A 117 -6.09 -13.52 6.45
C ASN A 117 -5.47 -14.67 5.62
N LYS A 118 -5.65 -14.64 4.29
CA LYS A 118 -5.02 -15.61 3.39
C LYS A 118 -3.49 -15.48 3.41
N CYS A 119 -2.96 -14.27 3.45
CA CYS A 119 -1.51 -14.04 3.55
C CYS A 119 -0.93 -14.55 4.87
N GLN A 120 -1.61 -14.34 6.00
CA GLN A 120 -1.18 -14.87 7.30
C GLN A 120 -1.12 -16.39 7.32
N LYS A 121 -2.08 -17.08 6.70
CA LYS A 121 -2.11 -18.54 6.61
C LYS A 121 -0.98 -19.11 5.75
N ARG A 122 -0.48 -18.37 4.76
CA ARG A 122 0.64 -18.80 3.89
C ARG A 122 2.01 -18.68 4.56
N ASN A 123 2.14 -17.86 5.60
CA ASN A 123 3.39 -17.68 6.36
C ASN A 123 3.52 -18.67 7.54
N LEU A 124 2.55 -19.58 7.73
CA LEU A 124 2.51 -20.59 8.79
C LEU A 124 2.85 -22.01 8.30
N HIS A 125 3.36 -22.13 7.07
CA HIS A 125 3.77 -23.39 6.44
C HIS A 125 5.23 -23.32 5.98
#